data_AF-C0E238-F1
#
_entry.id   AF-C0E238-F1
#
_cell.length_a   1.000
_cell.length_b   1.000
_cell.length_c   1.000
_cell.angle_alpha   90.00
_cell.angle_beta   90.00
_cell.angle_gamma   90.00
#
_symmetry.space_group_name_H-M   'P 1'
#
loop_
_entity.id
_entity.type
_entity.pdbx_description
1 polymer ?
#
loop_
_entity_poly.entity_id
_entity_poly.type
_entity_poly.pdbx_seq_one_letter_code
_entity_poly.pdbx_strand_id
1 'polypeptide(L)' 'MSWKRIGQSNTYEAHLAHKSLRRHAAGKKMTAAGRRAMLNMGYIDEDGAITVIGKHVLRGGD' A
#
# COMPACT_ATOMS: atom_id res chain seq x y z
N MET A 1 -20.86 4.85 24.21
CA MET A 1 -20.49 5.02 22.79
C MET A 1 -19.22 4.23 22.49
N SER A 2 -19.31 3.20 21.65
CA SER A 2 -18.17 2.34 21.28
C SER A 2 -17.36 2.98 20.16
N TRP A 3 -16.09 3.30 20.41
CA TRP A 3 -15.16 3.85 19.42
C TRP A 3 -14.69 2.75 18.47
N LYS A 4 -15.63 2.14 17.73
CA LYS A 4 -15.37 0.99 16.88
C LYS A 4 -14.96 1.48 15.48
N ARG A 5 -13.64 1.68 15.34
CA ARG A 5 -12.86 1.66 14.09
C ARG A 5 -13.29 2.65 12.98
N ILE A 6 -12.87 3.90 13.12
CA ILE A 6 -12.74 4.85 11.99
C ILE A 6 -11.43 4.56 11.23
N GLY A 7 -11.25 3.30 10.81
CA GLY A 7 -10.01 2.84 10.16
C GLY A 7 -10.16 1.53 9.40
N GLN A 8 -11.39 1.07 9.18
CA GLN A 8 -11.68 -0.09 8.36
C GLN A 8 -11.72 0.31 6.87
N SER A 9 -10.57 0.69 6.31
CA SER A 9 -10.27 0.30 4.93
C SER A 9 -9.98 -1.21 4.94
N ASN A 10 -11.05 -1.97 5.19
CA ASN A 10 -11.07 -3.42 5.34
C ASN A 10 -11.23 -4.09 3.97
N THR A 11 -10.65 -3.50 2.93
CA THR A 11 -10.78 -3.93 1.54
C THR A 11 -9.51 -4.68 1.18
N TYR A 12 -9.67 -5.89 0.67
CA TYR A 12 -8.59 -6.74 0.13
C TYR A 12 -7.51 -5.95 -0.64
N GLU A 13 -7.88 -4.87 -1.34
CA GLU A 13 -6.97 -3.96 -2.02
C GLU A 13 -5.94 -3.27 -1.13
N ALA A 14 -6.29 -2.80 0.07
CA ALA A 14 -5.34 -2.16 0.98
C ALA A 14 -4.29 -3.17 1.50
N HIS A 15 -4.72 -4.39 1.81
CA HIS A 15 -3.82 -5.48 2.19
C HIS A 15 -2.93 -5.89 1.01
N LEU A 16 -3.50 -6.00 -0.19
CA LEU A 16 -2.77 -6.31 -1.41
C LEU A 16 -1.76 -5.21 -1.75
N ALA A 17 -2.13 -3.93 -1.62
CA ALA A 17 -1.26 -2.79 -1.84
C ALA A 17 -0.08 -2.82 -0.86
N HIS A 18 -0.33 -3.01 0.45
CA HIS A 18 0.73 -3.09 1.45
C HIS A 18 1.70 -4.26 1.23
N LYS A 19 1.15 -5.45 0.95
CA LYS A 19 1.95 -6.64 0.63
C LYS A 19 2.77 -6.43 -0.65
N SER A 20 2.16 -5.80 -1.66
CA SER A 20 2.83 -5.49 -2.93
C SER A 20 3.92 -4.46 -2.74
N LEU A 21 3.71 -3.46 -1.88
CA LEU A 21 4.67 -2.41 -1.57
C LEU A 21 5.92 -2.97 -0.91
N ARG A 22 5.78 -3.89 0.04
CA ARG A 22 6.93 -4.58 0.65
C ARG A 22 7.72 -5.40 -0.37
N ARG A 23 7.05 -6.03 -1.33
CA ARG A 23 7.72 -6.76 -2.42
C ARG A 23 8.43 -5.83 -3.37
N HIS A 24 7.80 -4.71 -3.72
CA HIS A 24 8.35 -3.69 -4.58
C HIS A 24 9.62 -3.07 -4.00
N ALA A 25 9.59 -2.69 -2.72
CA ALA A 25 10.75 -2.17 -1.99
C ALA A 25 11.90 -3.20 -1.89
N ALA A 26 11.60 -4.49 -1.93
CA ALA A 26 12.58 -5.57 -1.98
C ALA A 26 13.05 -5.91 -3.41
N GLY A 27 12.69 -5.11 -4.43
CA GLY A 27 13.07 -5.34 -5.84
C GLY A 27 12.39 -6.54 -6.49
N LYS A 28 11.31 -7.07 -5.91
CA LYS A 28 10.62 -8.27 -6.43
C LYS A 28 9.61 -7.89 -7.49
N LYS A 29 9.47 -8.76 -8.50
CA LYS A 29 8.42 -8.64 -9.52
C LYS A 29 7.03 -8.60 -8.87
N MET A 30 6.19 -7.71 -9.37
CA MET A 30 4.82 -7.52 -8.93
C MET A 30 3.81 -8.00 -9.97
N THR A 31 2.61 -8.34 -9.50
CA THR A 31 1.46 -8.58 -10.37
C THR A 31 0.80 -7.25 -10.77
N ALA A 32 0.12 -7.23 -11.91
CA ALA A 32 -0.63 -6.04 -12.37
C ALA A 32 -1.66 -5.56 -11.34
N ALA A 33 -2.36 -6.49 -10.68
CA ALA A 33 -3.29 -6.20 -9.59
C ALA A 33 -2.60 -5.54 -8.38
N GLY A 34 -1.40 -5.98 -8.02
CA GLY A 34 -0.60 -5.37 -6.95
C GLY A 34 -0.15 -3.95 -7.29
N ARG A 35 0.25 -3.70 -8.54
CA ARG A 35 0.60 -2.35 -9.02
C ARG A 35 -0.60 -1.42 -8.96
N ARG A 36 -1.75 -1.87 -9.47
CA ARG A 36 -3.00 -1.09 -9.48
C ARG A 36 -3.47 -0.76 -8.06
N ALA A 37 -3.41 -1.73 -7.16
CA ALA A 37 -3.76 -1.50 -5.76
C ALA A 37 -2.86 -0.44 -5.10
N MET A 38 -1.55 -0.46 -5.38
CA MET A 38 -0.64 0.56 -4.84
C MET A 38 -0.84 1.95 -5.44
N LEU A 39 -1.16 2.04 -6.74
CA LEU A 39 -1.53 3.30 -7.40
C LEU A 39 -2.80 3.88 -6.77
N ASN A 40 -3.83 3.07 -6.60
CA ASN A 40 -5.10 3.49 -5.97
C ASN A 40 -4.90 3.97 -4.53
N MET A 41 -3.96 3.38 -3.80
CA MET A 41 -3.61 3.76 -2.43
C MET A 41 -2.58 4.90 -2.37
N GLY A 42 -2.06 5.38 -3.51
CA GLY A 42 -1.03 6.42 -3.59
C GLY A 42 0.32 5.99 -3.03
N TYR A 43 0.60 4.69 -2.91
CA TYR A 43 1.88 4.18 -2.40
C TYR A 43 3.00 4.26 -3.45
N ILE A 44 2.63 4.22 -4.74
CA ILE A 44 3.51 4.45 -5.87
C ILE A 44 2.89 5.49 -6.81
N ASP A 45 3.72 6.15 -7.61
CA ASP A 45 3.28 6.98 -8.74
C ASP A 45 3.07 6.16 -10.02
N GLU A 46 2.69 6.84 -11.11
CA GLU A 46 2.44 6.21 -12.41
C GLU A 46 3.66 5.50 -12.98
N ASP A 47 4.87 6.05 -12.77
CA ASP A 47 6.16 5.46 -13.13
C ASP A 47 6.50 4.23 -12.27
N GLY A 48 5.82 4.10 -11.13
CA GLY A 48 5.96 3.02 -10.18
C GLY A 48 7.02 3.30 -9.11
N ALA A 49 7.47 4.54 -8.96
CA ALA A 49 8.34 4.93 -7.87
C ALA A 49 7.54 5.06 -6.56
N ILE A 50 8.17 4.67 -5.45
CA ILE A 50 7.53 4.71 -4.13
C ILE A 50 7.38 6.16 -3.67
N THR A 51 6.14 6.59 -3.43
CA THR A 51 5.81 7.93 -2.96
C THR A 51 6.21 8.13 -1.49
N VAL A 52 6.07 9.37 -1.01
CA VAL A 52 6.27 9.69 0.42
C VAL A 52 5.30 8.88 1.31
N ILE A 53 4.05 8.69 0.87
CA ILE A 53 3.05 7.88 1.59
C ILE A 53 3.52 6.42 1.66
N GLY A 54 3.96 5.85 0.52
CA GLY A 54 4.49 4.49 0.49
C GLY A 54 5.71 4.31 1.40
N LYS A 55 6.62 5.28 1.45
CA LYS A 55 7.78 5.25 2.36
C LYS A 55 7.36 5.31 3.83
N HIS A 56 6.38 6.14 4.18
CA HIS A 56 5.85 6.20 5.54
C HIS A 56 5.25 4.86 5.97
N VAL A 57 4.42 4.26 5.10
CA VAL A 57 3.80 2.94 5.35
C VAL A 57 4.85 1.82 5.48
N LEU A 58 5.95 1.87 4.72
CA LEU A 58 7.03 0.89 4.80
C LEU A 58 7.83 0.96 6.09
N ARG A 59 7.96 2.15 6.69
CA ARG A 59 8.70 2.35 7.95
C ARG A 59 7.96 1.77 9.17
N GLY A 60 6.71 1.32 8.98
CA GLY A 60 5.80 1.05 10.08
C GLY A 60 5.32 2.40 10.60
N GLY A 61 4.10 2.80 10.19
CA GLY A 61 3.44 3.90 10.88
C GLY A 61 3.37 3.53 12.35
N ASP A 62 4.01 4.34 13.19
CA ASP A 62 3.94 4.28 14.64
C ASP A 62 2.48 4.42 15.09
#